data_AF-A0A0C2YFZ9-F1
#
_entry.id   AF-A0A0C2YFZ9-F1
#
_cell.length_a   1.000
_cell.length_b   1.000
_cell.length_c   1.000
_cell.angle_alpha   90.00
_cell.angle_beta   90.00
_cell.angle_gamma   90.00
#
_symmetry.space_group_name_H-M   'P 1'
#
loop_
_entity.id
_entity.type
_entity.pdbx_description
1 polymer ?
#
loop_
_entity_poly.entity_id
_entity_poly.type
_entity_poly.pdbx_seq_one_letter_code
_entity_poly.pdbx_strand_id
1 'polypeptide(L)'
;MVDCVKREATRPSTPPSEVETLYSELSNDSDARTVVAPDLISKYEMNFWYHGISGNPPKLLWRSDFETNPFPIPTPGTNFLKIPTKAVHGVFKTPLNDVWDDTVAPRILASLKAQGLKYSAVQMARFSTVEDGKDETRGPIVVWIAVRPNSTNAGAVRDATPDILRILADVQLTDVVVEWYEASVVRLVDPPRVSVEDNTDPSSSASITRSRPT
;
A
#
# COMPACT_ATOMS: atom_id res chain seq x y z
N MET A 1 -40.20 -40.10 27.78
CA MET A 1 -38.79 -40.33 27.38
C MET A 1 -38.61 -39.51 26.10
N VAL A 2 -37.90 -38.39 26.20
CA VAL A 2 -37.78 -37.39 25.13
C VAL A 2 -36.49 -37.63 24.36
N ASP A 3 -36.60 -37.96 23.08
CA ASP A 3 -35.45 -38.10 22.19
C ASP A 3 -34.95 -36.70 21.77
N CYS A 4 -33.76 -36.36 22.25
CA CYS A 4 -33.04 -35.15 21.87
C CYS A 4 -32.26 -35.42 20.59
N VAL A 5 -32.85 -35.06 19.44
CA VAL A 5 -32.15 -35.06 18.15
C VAL A 5 -31.18 -33.89 18.12
N LYS A 6 -29.89 -34.20 18.26
CA LYS A 6 -28.77 -33.27 18.11
C LYS A 6 -28.64 -32.88 16.64
N ARG A 7 -29.21 -31.73 16.25
CA ARG A 7 -28.99 -31.13 14.93
C ARG A 7 -27.62 -30.47 14.92
N GLU A 8 -26.64 -31.08 14.26
CA GLU A 8 -25.43 -30.38 13.85
C GLU A 8 -25.80 -29.31 12.83
N ALA A 9 -25.74 -28.05 13.24
CA ALA A 9 -25.85 -26.92 12.34
C ALA A 9 -24.58 -26.91 11.47
N THR A 10 -24.69 -27.39 10.24
CA THR A 10 -23.67 -27.12 9.21
C THR A 10 -23.66 -25.62 8.98
N ARG A 11 -22.65 -24.94 9.53
CA ARG A 11 -22.43 -23.50 9.31
C ARG A 11 -22.21 -23.31 7.80
N PRO A 12 -22.98 -22.43 7.12
CA PRO A 12 -22.71 -22.14 5.72
C PRO A 12 -21.28 -21.60 5.60
N SER A 13 -20.47 -22.23 4.74
CA SER A 13 -19.13 -21.76 4.44
C SER A 13 -19.25 -20.37 3.84
N THR A 14 -18.66 -19.36 4.49
CA THR A 14 -18.51 -18.05 3.89
C THR A 14 -17.72 -18.22 2.59
N PRO A 15 -18.14 -17.60 1.47
CA PRO A 15 -17.35 -17.64 0.26
C PRO A 15 -15.98 -17.00 0.51
N PRO A 16 -14.89 -17.55 -0.07
CA PRO A 16 -13.56 -16.98 0.09
C PRO A 16 -13.52 -15.56 -0.45
N SER A 17 -12.68 -14.74 0.17
CA SER A 17 -12.44 -13.37 -0.33
C SER A 17 -11.78 -13.38 -1.71
N GLU A 18 -11.84 -12.26 -2.44
CA GLU A 18 -11.17 -12.12 -3.75
C GLU A 18 -9.67 -12.43 -3.65
N VAL A 19 -9.01 -11.98 -2.58
CA VAL A 19 -7.58 -12.24 -2.33
C VAL A 19 -7.28 -13.71 -2.02
N GLU A 20 -8.18 -14.42 -1.35
CA GLU A 20 -8.03 -15.85 -1.06
C GLU A 20 -8.27 -16.71 -2.30
N THR A 21 -9.19 -16.27 -3.17
CA THR A 21 -9.42 -16.88 -4.49
C THR A 21 -8.18 -16.71 -5.37
N LEU A 22 -7.65 -15.49 -5.45
CA LEU A 22 -6.43 -15.20 -6.20
C LEU A 22 -5.23 -15.97 -5.64
N TYR A 23 -5.14 -16.13 -4.33
CA TYR A 23 -4.10 -16.97 -3.71
C TYR A 23 -4.23 -18.42 -4.13
N SER A 24 -5.43 -18.99 -4.10
CA SER A 24 -5.67 -20.38 -4.47
C SER A 24 -5.29 -20.65 -5.94
N GLU A 25 -5.51 -19.68 -6.83
CA GLU A 25 -5.07 -19.75 -8.22
C GLU A 25 -3.54 -19.69 -8.34
N LEU A 26 -2.91 -18.63 -7.80
CA LEU A 26 -1.49 -18.36 -8.01
C LEU A 26 -0.55 -19.27 -7.20
N SER A 27 -0.98 -19.77 -6.04
CA SER A 27 -0.16 -20.66 -5.21
C SER A 27 0.00 -22.06 -5.81
N ASN A 28 -0.98 -22.50 -6.61
CA ASN A 28 -0.97 -23.80 -7.26
C ASN A 28 -0.38 -23.76 -8.67
N ASP A 29 -0.31 -22.58 -9.29
CA ASP A 29 0.32 -22.37 -10.59
C ASP A 29 1.86 -22.30 -10.45
N SER A 30 2.59 -23.18 -11.14
CA SER A 30 4.06 -23.15 -11.18
C SER A 30 4.60 -21.93 -11.92
N ASP A 31 3.92 -21.50 -12.98
CA ASP A 31 4.37 -20.39 -13.82
C ASP A 31 4.17 -19.06 -13.09
N ALA A 32 3.11 -18.96 -12.27
CA ALA A 32 2.89 -17.80 -11.41
C ALA A 32 3.97 -17.61 -10.34
N ARG A 33 4.63 -18.69 -9.90
CA ARG A 33 5.67 -18.67 -8.85
C ARG A 33 7.08 -18.57 -9.41
N THR A 34 7.23 -18.79 -10.72
CA THR A 34 8.52 -18.74 -11.39
C THR A 34 8.77 -17.33 -11.93
N VAL A 35 9.97 -16.82 -11.73
CA VAL A 35 10.41 -15.56 -12.35
C VAL A 35 10.87 -15.89 -13.76
N VAL A 36 10.19 -15.32 -14.77
CA VAL A 36 10.47 -15.56 -16.18
C VAL A 36 10.75 -14.22 -16.86
N ALA A 37 11.90 -14.10 -17.53
CA ALA A 37 12.22 -12.90 -18.29
C ALA A 37 11.12 -12.58 -19.33
N PRO A 38 10.77 -11.30 -19.56
CA PRO A 38 11.43 -10.10 -19.01
C PRO A 38 10.97 -9.72 -17.60
N ASP A 39 9.99 -10.42 -17.04
CA ASP A 39 9.44 -10.14 -15.73
C ASP A 39 10.45 -10.52 -14.64
N LEU A 40 10.72 -9.57 -13.76
CA LEU A 40 11.78 -9.68 -12.74
C LEU A 40 11.22 -10.04 -11.37
N ILE A 41 9.90 -10.15 -11.26
CA ILE A 41 9.15 -10.48 -10.05
C ILE A 41 8.13 -11.55 -10.47
N SER A 42 7.94 -12.59 -9.67
CA SER A 42 6.94 -13.62 -9.97
C SER A 42 5.52 -13.04 -9.87
N LYS A 43 4.54 -13.60 -10.60
CA LYS A 43 3.14 -13.14 -10.46
C LYS A 43 2.64 -13.31 -9.03
N TYR A 44 3.07 -14.37 -8.36
CA TYR A 44 2.74 -14.62 -6.96
C TYR A 44 3.28 -13.48 -6.07
N GLU A 45 4.57 -13.17 -6.14
CA GLU A 45 5.18 -12.09 -5.36
C GLU A 45 4.57 -10.72 -5.68
N MET A 46 4.31 -10.42 -6.96
CA MET A 46 3.66 -9.18 -7.39
C MET A 46 2.35 -8.91 -6.64
N ASN A 47 1.54 -9.95 -6.38
CA ASN A 47 0.23 -9.81 -5.75
C ASN A 47 0.28 -9.94 -4.22
N PHE A 48 1.28 -10.65 -3.66
CA PHE A 48 1.31 -10.96 -2.23
C PHE A 48 2.43 -10.28 -1.44
N TRP A 49 3.35 -9.55 -2.10
CA TRP A 49 4.41 -8.82 -1.39
C TRP A 49 3.85 -7.87 -0.32
N TYR A 50 2.77 -7.16 -0.63
CA TYR A 50 2.10 -6.21 0.26
C TYR A 50 0.88 -6.80 1.00
N HIS A 51 0.77 -8.13 1.06
CA HIS A 51 -0.34 -8.79 1.74
C HIS A 51 -0.50 -8.27 3.18
N GLY A 52 -1.73 -8.03 3.63
CA GLY A 52 -2.03 -7.52 4.98
C GLY A 52 -2.12 -6.01 5.11
N ILE A 53 -1.58 -5.22 4.18
CA ILE A 53 -1.65 -3.74 4.24
C ILE A 53 -3.09 -3.24 4.06
N SER A 54 -3.84 -3.85 3.16
CA SER A 54 -5.26 -3.58 2.94
C SER A 54 -5.94 -4.81 2.33
N GLY A 55 -7.27 -4.77 2.19
CA GLY A 55 -8.02 -5.84 1.53
C GLY A 55 -7.72 -6.00 0.03
N ASN A 56 -7.16 -4.97 -0.61
CA ASN A 56 -6.69 -5.00 -1.98
C ASN A 56 -5.37 -4.21 -2.07
N PRO A 57 -4.25 -4.84 -1.67
CA PRO A 57 -2.97 -4.16 -1.62
C PRO A 57 -2.48 -3.79 -3.03
N PRO A 58 -1.61 -2.77 -3.15
CA PRO A 58 -1.02 -2.46 -4.44
C PRO A 58 -0.18 -3.62 -4.97
N LYS A 59 0.02 -3.65 -6.29
CA LYS A 59 0.87 -4.66 -6.94
C LYS A 59 2.32 -4.19 -6.93
N LEU A 60 3.23 -5.04 -6.45
CA LEU A 60 4.67 -4.80 -6.54
C LEU A 60 5.10 -4.88 -8.00
N LEU A 61 5.87 -3.90 -8.46
CA LEU A 61 6.44 -3.88 -9.80
C LEU A 61 7.91 -4.32 -9.79
N TRP A 62 8.70 -3.82 -8.83
CA TRP A 62 10.11 -4.20 -8.67
C TRP A 62 10.66 -3.71 -7.31
N ARG A 63 11.73 -4.34 -6.80
CA ARG A 63 12.42 -3.93 -5.57
C ARG A 63 13.92 -4.15 -5.63
N SER A 64 14.69 -3.27 -4.99
CA SER A 64 16.16 -3.28 -5.07
C SER A 64 16.84 -4.37 -4.26
N ASP A 65 16.15 -4.94 -3.28
CA ASP A 65 16.63 -6.04 -2.44
C ASP A 65 16.17 -7.41 -2.97
N PHE A 66 15.74 -7.49 -4.23
CA PHE A 66 15.19 -8.70 -4.84
C PHE A 66 16.10 -9.93 -4.66
N GLU A 67 17.41 -9.78 -4.85
CA GLU A 67 18.38 -10.88 -4.74
C GLU A 67 18.73 -11.23 -3.29
N THR A 68 18.72 -10.25 -2.37
CA THR A 68 19.20 -10.42 -0.99
C THR A 68 18.08 -10.76 -0.01
N ASN A 69 16.83 -10.54 -0.40
CA ASN A 69 15.65 -10.75 0.43
C ASN A 69 14.59 -11.52 -0.37
N PRO A 70 14.70 -12.85 -0.53
CA PRO A 70 13.76 -13.63 -1.34
C PRO A 70 12.36 -13.65 -0.70
N PHE A 71 11.31 -13.54 -1.52
CA PHE A 71 9.93 -13.69 -1.05
C PHE A 71 9.58 -15.17 -0.85
N PRO A 72 9.02 -15.58 0.30
CA PRO A 72 8.71 -16.98 0.55
C PRO A 72 7.64 -17.50 -0.40
N ILE A 73 8.00 -18.52 -1.19
CA ILE A 73 7.06 -19.26 -2.03
C ILE A 73 6.41 -20.34 -1.16
N PRO A 74 5.09 -20.34 -0.98
CA PRO A 74 4.42 -21.36 -0.19
C PRO A 74 4.52 -22.73 -0.87
N THR A 75 4.57 -23.78 -0.06
CA THR A 75 4.36 -25.14 -0.54
C THR A 75 2.94 -25.26 -1.10
N PRO A 76 2.71 -25.97 -2.22
CA PRO A 76 1.36 -26.21 -2.71
C PRO A 76 0.45 -26.77 -1.60
N GLY A 77 -0.75 -26.20 -1.45
CA GLY A 77 -1.70 -26.54 -0.39
C GLY A 77 -1.45 -25.85 0.96
N THR A 78 -0.47 -24.95 1.08
CA THR A 78 -0.32 -24.08 2.27
C THR A 78 -1.58 -23.22 2.46
N ASN A 79 -2.08 -23.14 3.69
CA ASN A 79 -3.24 -22.32 4.03
C ASN A 79 -2.94 -20.82 3.84
N PHE A 80 -3.87 -20.07 3.27
CA PHE A 80 -3.78 -18.61 3.04
C PHE A 80 -3.36 -17.82 4.30
N LEU A 81 -3.82 -18.24 5.48
CA LEU A 81 -3.50 -17.60 6.76
C LEU A 81 -2.02 -17.68 7.14
N LYS A 82 -1.23 -18.53 6.45
CA LYS A 82 0.21 -18.68 6.69
C LYS A 82 1.07 -17.76 5.83
N ILE A 83 0.47 -16.99 4.92
CA ILE A 83 1.21 -16.00 4.14
C ILE A 83 1.63 -14.86 5.07
N PRO A 84 2.88 -14.38 4.98
CA PRO A 84 3.31 -13.23 5.76
C PRO A 84 2.42 -12.01 5.52
N THR A 85 2.00 -11.35 6.60
CA THR A 85 1.25 -10.09 6.53
C THR A 85 2.17 -8.92 6.82
N LYS A 86 1.96 -7.80 6.14
CA LYS A 86 2.72 -6.56 6.32
C LYS A 86 1.85 -5.46 6.91
N ALA A 87 2.49 -4.62 7.72
CA ALA A 87 1.95 -3.32 8.10
C ALA A 87 2.89 -2.20 7.63
N VAL A 88 2.31 -1.08 7.22
CA VAL A 88 3.05 0.11 6.78
C VAL A 88 3.25 1.06 7.94
N HIS A 89 4.48 1.51 8.12
CA HIS A 89 4.87 2.49 9.12
C HIS A 89 5.52 3.69 8.45
N GLY A 90 5.26 4.87 8.99
CA GLY A 90 6.00 6.07 8.62
C GLY A 90 7.45 6.00 9.09
N VAL A 91 8.32 6.70 8.37
CA VAL A 91 9.74 6.87 8.73
C VAL A 91 9.90 8.21 9.45
N PHE A 92 10.31 8.15 10.71
CA PHE A 92 10.47 9.34 11.55
C PHE A 92 11.79 9.27 12.32
N LYS A 93 12.36 10.45 12.62
CA LYS A 93 13.58 10.59 13.44
C LYS A 93 14.78 9.81 12.86
N THR A 94 14.93 9.81 11.55
CA THR A 94 16.08 9.21 10.84
C THR A 94 16.85 10.30 10.08
N PRO A 95 18.15 10.10 9.79
CA PRO A 95 18.91 11.06 9.00
C PRO A 95 18.30 11.33 7.61
N LEU A 96 17.54 10.36 7.06
CA LEU A 96 16.81 10.55 5.81
C LEU A 96 15.75 11.66 5.92
N ASN A 97 15.08 11.79 7.08
CA ASN A 97 14.08 12.83 7.29
C ASN A 97 14.67 14.24 7.14
N ASP A 98 15.90 14.46 7.61
CA ASP A 98 16.55 15.77 7.61
C ASP A 98 16.91 16.27 6.21
N VAL A 99 17.05 15.34 5.26
CA VAL A 99 17.46 15.65 3.87
C VAL A 99 16.39 15.32 2.82
N TRP A 100 15.24 14.78 3.25
CA TRP A 100 14.22 14.26 2.34
C TRP A 100 13.63 15.34 1.45
N ASP A 101 13.03 16.37 2.04
CA ASP A 101 12.27 17.40 1.31
C ASP A 101 13.19 18.32 0.49
N ASP A 102 14.37 18.65 1.02
CA ASP A 102 15.27 19.63 0.41
C ASP A 102 16.23 19.03 -0.62
N THR A 103 16.58 17.75 -0.51
CA THR A 103 17.65 17.15 -1.33
C THR A 103 17.21 15.85 -2.01
N VAL A 104 16.81 14.84 -1.24
CA VAL A 104 16.63 13.47 -1.76
C VAL A 104 15.41 13.38 -2.67
N ALA A 105 14.23 13.77 -2.19
CA ALA A 105 13.01 13.65 -2.97
C ALA A 105 13.09 14.48 -4.28
N PRO A 106 13.50 15.76 -4.29
CA PRO A 106 13.65 16.52 -5.54
C PRO A 106 14.61 15.88 -6.56
N ARG A 107 15.73 15.32 -6.10
CA ARG A 107 16.69 14.63 -6.99
C ARG A 107 16.12 13.35 -7.56
N ILE A 108 15.39 12.58 -6.77
CA ILE A 108 14.66 11.39 -7.26
C ILE A 108 13.66 11.84 -8.33
N LEU A 109 12.82 12.83 -8.05
CA LEU A 109 11.84 13.34 -9.01
C LEU A 109 12.49 13.82 -10.32
N ALA A 110 13.63 14.49 -10.23
CA ALA A 110 14.40 14.91 -11.40
C ALA A 110 14.94 13.71 -12.21
N SER A 111 15.44 12.67 -11.54
CA SER A 111 15.89 11.42 -12.17
C SER A 111 14.72 10.71 -12.87
N LEU A 112 13.58 10.55 -12.20
CA LEU A 112 12.37 9.95 -12.79
C LEU A 112 11.92 10.70 -14.06
N LYS A 113 11.93 12.03 -13.99
CA LYS A 113 11.57 12.89 -15.13
C LYS A 113 12.56 12.75 -16.30
N ALA A 114 13.86 12.71 -16.01
CA ALA A 114 14.90 12.56 -17.04
C ALA A 114 14.78 11.23 -17.80
N GLN A 115 14.32 10.18 -17.11
CA GLN A 115 14.09 8.86 -17.68
C GLN A 115 12.67 8.67 -18.26
N GLY A 116 11.84 9.71 -18.25
CA GLY A 116 10.47 9.68 -18.80
C GLY A 116 9.47 8.87 -17.98
N LEU A 117 9.79 8.52 -16.72
CA LEU A 117 8.93 7.73 -15.85
C LEU A 117 7.81 8.59 -15.23
N LYS A 118 6.57 8.11 -15.36
CA LYS A 118 5.39 8.74 -14.77
C LYS A 118 5.11 8.15 -13.38
N TYR A 119 5.42 8.91 -12.34
CA TYR A 119 5.08 8.55 -10.96
C TYR A 119 3.74 9.15 -10.52
N SER A 120 3.14 8.53 -9.50
CA SER A 120 1.97 9.01 -8.77
C SER A 120 2.33 9.53 -7.38
N ALA A 121 3.32 8.91 -6.72
CA ALA A 121 3.81 9.29 -5.39
C ALA A 121 5.24 8.78 -5.18
N VAL A 122 6.01 9.48 -4.34
CA VAL A 122 7.30 9.06 -3.81
C VAL A 122 7.27 9.33 -2.32
N GLN A 123 7.42 8.30 -1.49
CA GLN A 123 7.32 8.42 -0.04
C GLN A 123 8.35 7.56 0.68
N MET A 124 8.62 7.90 1.94
CA MET A 124 9.39 7.05 2.84
C MET A 124 8.43 6.14 3.61
N ALA A 125 8.71 4.84 3.59
CA ALA A 125 7.95 3.85 4.32
C ALA A 125 8.88 2.89 5.06
N ARG A 126 8.32 2.18 6.02
CA ARG A 126 8.96 1.03 6.64
C ARG A 126 7.91 -0.04 6.83
N PHE A 127 8.20 -1.26 6.38
CA PHE A 127 7.26 -2.36 6.53
C PHE A 127 7.66 -3.20 7.74
N SER A 128 6.69 -3.62 8.52
CA SER A 128 6.85 -4.78 9.38
C SER A 128 6.23 -5.99 8.71
N THR A 129 6.69 -7.19 9.06
CA THR A 129 6.18 -8.46 8.55
C THR A 129 5.91 -9.38 9.72
N VAL A 130 4.71 -9.96 9.75
CA VAL A 130 4.29 -10.98 10.73
C VAL A 130 4.10 -12.29 9.97
N GLU A 131 4.82 -13.31 10.40
CA GLU A 131 4.72 -14.68 9.87
C GLU A 131 4.05 -15.59 10.90
N ASP A 132 3.47 -16.70 10.44
CA ASP A 132 2.81 -17.67 11.32
C ASP A 132 3.78 -18.18 12.41
N GLY A 133 3.41 -17.97 13.66
CA GLY A 133 4.19 -18.38 14.83
C GLY A 133 5.49 -17.59 15.07
N LYS A 134 5.69 -16.44 14.41
CA LYS A 134 6.87 -15.58 14.62
C LYS A 134 6.48 -14.18 15.08
N ASP A 135 7.40 -13.55 15.80
CA ASP A 135 7.28 -12.15 16.20
C ASP A 135 7.39 -11.22 14.99
N GLU A 136 6.78 -10.05 15.12
CA GLU A 136 6.81 -8.99 14.12
C GLU A 136 8.27 -8.57 13.83
N THR A 137 8.68 -8.69 12.57
CA THR A 137 10.02 -8.28 12.12
C THR A 137 9.93 -6.96 11.38
N ARG A 138 10.76 -5.99 11.77
CA ARG A 138 10.80 -4.67 11.15
C ARG A 138 11.83 -4.63 10.01
N GLY A 139 11.38 -4.34 8.79
CA GLY A 139 12.22 -4.23 7.61
C GLY A 139 13.09 -2.96 7.56
N PRO A 140 13.86 -2.76 6.48
CA PRO A 140 14.67 -1.56 6.26
C PRO A 140 13.80 -0.32 5.97
N ILE A 141 14.42 0.84 5.85
CA ILE A 141 13.77 2.03 5.30
C ILE A 141 13.54 1.80 3.80
N VAL A 142 12.35 2.14 3.33
CA VAL A 142 11.96 1.98 1.92
C VAL A 142 11.64 3.33 1.31
N VAL A 143 12.27 3.65 0.18
CA VAL A 143 11.75 4.64 -0.76
C VAL A 143 10.69 3.95 -1.60
N TRP A 144 9.43 4.25 -1.29
CA TRP A 144 8.27 3.59 -1.86
C TRP A 144 7.66 4.45 -2.97
N ILE A 145 7.78 3.99 -4.21
CA ILE A 145 7.45 4.77 -5.41
C ILE A 145 6.23 4.18 -6.10
N ALA A 146 5.15 4.96 -6.13
CA ALA A 146 3.97 4.62 -6.91
C ALA A 146 4.15 5.07 -8.35
N VAL A 147 3.90 4.17 -9.30
CA VAL A 147 3.75 4.51 -10.72
C VAL A 147 2.30 4.38 -11.15
N ARG A 148 1.92 5.13 -12.19
CA ARG A 148 0.56 4.97 -12.74
C ARG A 148 0.41 3.58 -13.36
N PRO A 149 -0.73 2.90 -13.17
CA PRO A 149 -0.96 1.61 -13.80
C PRO A 149 -0.76 1.69 -15.32
N ASN A 150 -0.09 0.68 -15.89
CA ASN A 150 0.19 0.57 -17.32
C ASN A 150 1.05 1.71 -17.91
N SER A 151 1.72 2.51 -17.07
CA SER A 151 2.56 3.63 -17.53
C SER A 151 4.03 3.27 -17.71
N THR A 152 4.45 2.14 -17.16
CA THR A 152 5.82 1.61 -17.21
C THR A 152 5.80 0.09 -16.98
N ASN A 153 6.96 -0.57 -16.94
CA ASN A 153 7.12 -1.99 -16.65
C ASN A 153 8.28 -2.25 -15.69
N ALA A 154 8.38 -3.49 -15.16
CA ALA A 154 9.39 -3.90 -14.20
C ALA A 154 10.84 -3.66 -14.68
N GLY A 155 11.12 -3.92 -15.95
CA GLY A 155 12.46 -3.69 -16.52
C GLY A 155 12.86 -2.21 -16.50
N ALA A 156 11.96 -1.32 -16.91
CA ALA A 156 12.22 0.12 -16.92
C ALA A 156 12.47 0.68 -15.50
N VAL A 157 11.69 0.24 -14.49
CA VAL A 157 11.92 0.70 -13.11
C VAL A 157 13.15 0.05 -12.45
N ARG A 158 13.50 -1.19 -12.82
CA ARG A 158 14.79 -1.80 -12.46
C ARG A 158 15.94 -0.94 -12.98
N ASP A 159 15.92 -0.62 -14.27
CA ASP A 159 16.99 0.14 -14.93
C ASP A 159 17.12 1.57 -14.39
N ALA A 160 16.02 2.12 -13.86
CA ALA A 160 15.98 3.42 -13.20
C ALA A 160 16.58 3.44 -11.79
N THR A 161 16.51 2.32 -11.08
CA THR A 161 16.82 2.25 -9.65
C THR A 161 18.28 2.60 -9.32
N PRO A 162 19.31 2.19 -10.08
CA PRO A 162 20.70 2.55 -9.76
C PRO A 162 20.93 4.06 -9.58
N ASP A 163 20.24 4.92 -10.34
CA ASP A 163 20.32 6.37 -10.18
C ASP A 163 19.74 6.84 -8.84
N ILE A 164 18.63 6.24 -8.40
CA ILE A 164 17.99 6.54 -7.11
C ILE A 164 18.89 6.09 -5.95
N LEU A 165 19.48 4.89 -6.05
CA LEU A 165 20.43 4.39 -5.05
C LEU A 165 21.68 5.27 -4.97
N ARG A 166 22.16 5.80 -6.10
CA ARG A 166 23.27 6.76 -6.11
C ARG A 166 22.91 8.07 -5.41
N ILE A 167 21.70 8.60 -5.63
CA ILE A 167 21.22 9.81 -4.92
C ILE A 167 21.21 9.58 -3.40
N LEU A 168 20.79 8.39 -2.95
CA LEU A 168 20.78 8.02 -1.52
C LEU A 168 22.21 7.85 -0.98
N ALA A 169 23.10 7.22 -1.76
CA ALA A 169 24.50 7.04 -1.40
C ALA A 169 25.27 8.38 -1.29
N ASP A 170 24.97 9.36 -2.14
CA ASP A 170 25.58 10.71 -2.09
C ASP A 170 25.31 11.43 -0.75
N VAL A 171 24.22 11.08 -0.07
CA VAL A 171 23.88 11.57 1.28
C VAL A 171 24.18 10.54 2.38
N GLN A 172 25.02 9.54 2.08
CA GLN A 172 25.49 8.50 2.99
C GLN A 172 24.37 7.58 3.54
N LEU A 173 23.28 7.42 2.80
CA LEU A 173 22.18 6.53 3.13
C LEU A 173 22.25 5.26 2.29
N THR A 174 22.96 4.26 2.80
CA THR A 174 23.25 2.99 2.10
C THR A 174 22.32 1.84 2.48
N ASP A 175 21.65 1.94 3.63
CA ASP A 175 20.70 0.91 4.14
C ASP A 175 19.25 1.30 3.83
N VAL A 176 18.97 1.55 2.55
CA VAL A 176 17.65 1.93 2.05
C VAL A 176 17.30 1.07 0.85
N VAL A 177 16.08 0.52 0.85
CA VAL A 177 15.53 -0.25 -0.27
C VAL A 177 14.65 0.67 -1.11
N VAL A 178 14.67 0.49 -2.43
CA VAL A 178 13.75 1.15 -3.34
C VAL A 178 12.72 0.13 -3.80
N GLU A 179 11.44 0.40 -3.55
CA GLU A 179 10.33 -0.45 -3.97
C GLU A 179 9.38 0.33 -4.87
N TRP A 180 8.99 -0.29 -5.98
CA TRP A 180 8.09 0.26 -6.97
C TRP A 180 6.79 -0.51 -6.98
N TYR A 181 5.68 0.21 -7.06
CA TYR A 181 4.37 -0.42 -7.10
C TYR A 181 3.41 0.35 -8.01
N GLU A 182 2.43 -0.37 -8.55
CA GLU A 182 1.36 0.27 -9.30
C GLU A 182 0.28 0.78 -8.34
N ALA A 183 -0.01 2.08 -8.42
CA ALA A 183 -1.15 2.67 -7.75
C ALA A 183 -1.68 3.91 -8.47
N SER A 184 -3.01 3.98 -8.53
CA SER A 184 -3.72 5.20 -8.91
C SER A 184 -3.95 6.03 -7.66
N VAL A 185 -3.29 7.19 -7.56
CA VAL A 185 -3.61 8.14 -6.49
C VAL A 185 -4.87 8.89 -6.90
N VAL A 186 -5.98 8.64 -6.19
CA VAL A 186 -7.17 9.48 -6.29
C VAL A 186 -6.93 10.69 -5.40
N ARG A 187 -6.91 11.90 -5.97
CA ARG A 187 -6.97 13.12 -5.15
C ARG A 187 -8.35 13.11 -4.50
N LEU A 188 -8.39 12.97 -3.17
CA LEU A 188 -9.57 13.36 -2.40
C LEU A 188 -9.74 14.86 -2.62
N VAL A 189 -10.75 15.23 -3.40
CA VAL A 189 -11.20 16.62 -3.46
C VAL A 189 -11.81 16.88 -2.09
N ASP A 190 -11.24 17.82 -1.34
CA ASP A 190 -11.84 18.23 -0.06
C ASP A 190 -13.31 18.57 -0.31
N PRO A 191 -14.27 17.94 0.39
CA PRO A 191 -15.65 18.37 0.34
C PRO A 191 -15.69 19.87 0.72
N PRO A 192 -16.53 20.69 0.06
CA PRO A 192 -16.69 22.08 0.44
C PRO A 192 -16.92 22.15 1.95
N ARG A 193 -16.09 22.93 2.65
CA ARG A 193 -16.33 23.25 4.05
C ARG A 193 -17.64 24.02 4.11
N VAL A 194 -18.72 23.33 4.47
CA VAL A 194 -19.98 23.98 4.80
C VAL A 194 -19.70 24.79 6.06
N SER A 195 -19.70 26.11 5.93
CA SER A 195 -19.75 27.01 7.09
C SER A 195 -21.00 26.64 7.88
N VAL A 196 -20.81 26.24 9.14
CA VAL A 196 -21.91 26.11 10.10
C VAL A 196 -22.50 27.50 10.25
N GLU A 197 -23.65 27.74 9.63
CA GLU A 197 -24.48 28.88 9.94
C GLU A 197 -25.02 28.67 11.36
N ASP A 198 -24.49 29.45 12.31
CA ASP A 198 -25.01 29.56 13.66
C ASP A 198 -26.38 30.23 13.60
N ASN A 199 -27.42 29.46 13.32
CA ASN A 199 -28.81 29.87 13.46
C ASN A 199 -29.23 29.74 14.92
N THR A 200 -28.64 30.58 15.78
CA THR A 200 -29.17 30.85 17.12
C THR A 200 -29.55 32.32 17.20
N ASP A 201 -30.70 32.67 16.62
CA ASP A 201 -31.32 33.98 16.79
C ASP A 201 -32.60 33.81 17.64
N PRO A 202 -32.59 34.11 18.95
CA PRO A 202 -33.80 34.08 19.77
C PRO A 202 -34.38 35.49 19.84
N SER A 203 -35.32 35.82 18.97
CA SER A 203 -36.20 36.96 19.18
C SER A 203 -37.65 36.60 18.89
N SER A 204 -38.28 36.03 19.91
CA SER A 204 -39.71 36.15 20.13
C SER A 204 -40.05 37.62 20.32
N SER A 205 -40.99 38.17 19.54
CA SER A 205 -41.99 39.11 20.06
C SER A 205 -43.17 39.23 19.10
N ALA A 206 -44.33 38.91 19.66
CA ALA A 206 -45.63 38.84 19.02
C ALA A 206 -46.14 40.19 18.51
N SER A 207 -46.84 40.13 17.38
CA SER A 207 -47.59 41.22 16.76
C SER A 207 -48.76 41.69 17.63
N ILE A 208 -48.83 42.97 17.98
CA ILE A 208 -50.09 43.66 18.29
C ILE A 208 -50.14 44.99 17.54
N THR A 209 -51.14 45.09 16.66
CA THR A 209 -51.54 46.29 15.93
C THR A 209 -52.48 47.14 16.78
N ARG A 210 -52.25 48.46 16.88
CA ARG A 210 -53.28 49.50 16.66
C ARG A 210 -52.76 50.95 16.72
N SER A 211 -53.05 51.65 15.63
CA SER A 211 -53.61 53.01 15.51
C SER A 211 -52.92 54.24 16.11
N ARG A 212 -52.59 55.16 15.19
CA ARG A 212 -52.31 56.61 15.36
C ARG A 212 -53.52 57.36 15.94
N PRO A 213 -53.32 58.54 16.56
CA PRO A 213 -53.67 59.77 15.81
C PRO A 213 -52.75 60.99 16.05
N THR A 214 -52.76 61.86 15.03
CA THR A 214 -52.33 63.27 14.86
C THR A 214 -51.24 63.84 15.76
#